data_AF-A0A7V5AA87-F1
#
_entry.id   AF-A0A7V5AA87-F1
#
_cell.length_a   1.000
_cell.length_b   1.000
_cell.length_c   1.000
_cell.angle_alpha   90.00
_cell.angle_beta   90.00
_cell.angle_gamma   90.00
#
_symmetry.space_group_name_H-M   'P 1'
#
loop_
_entity.id
_entity.type
_entity.pdbx_description
1 polymer ?
#
loop_
_entity_poly.entity_id
_entity_poly.type
_entity_poly.pdbx_seq_one_letter_code
_entity_poly.pdbx_strand_id
1 'polypeptide(L)'
;MLLIPSTSPASLLEMVAHLSLPKALLRTGKPDPSFLLRFPLLLGPEEIPRPEKKDDVVLVSPDYGWIRWAKGKGFRAVWANFEGERCPEIHPLHDLELRQPEDLKRPWKFELPDLEEILGILYDHGVPQNVVEHSAAVAAVGFFLAERLREKGVPVDPLLVHRGGLLHDLDKIWSLKEGNNHGERAAEILEKLGYPKLGEIAKRHVLRPERLPRSWEEKLVFLADKLVEGKEVVGIRRRLSALLRRYPEFCEEIRAGASFISSLQNEVLSLLGMSEPELLAELKMCEKGLLEILGEGGRK
;
A
#
# COMPACT_ATOMS: atom_id res chain seq x y z
N MET A 1 -18.84 -11.09 -8.24
CA MET A 1 -19.62 -11.68 -7.13
C MET A 1 -18.99 -11.26 -5.82
N LEU A 2 -19.79 -10.77 -4.87
CA LEU A 2 -19.34 -10.48 -3.51
C LEU A 2 -19.37 -11.75 -2.67
N LEU A 3 -18.27 -12.03 -1.98
CA LEU A 3 -18.14 -13.15 -1.07
C LEU A 3 -18.02 -12.64 0.36
N ILE A 4 -18.95 -13.04 1.22
CA ILE A 4 -19.01 -12.58 2.61
C ILE A 4 -18.92 -13.80 3.53
N PRO A 5 -17.92 -13.88 4.43
CA PRO A 5 -17.86 -14.94 5.43
C PRO A 5 -19.14 -15.02 6.26
N SER A 6 -19.69 -16.21 6.44
CA SER A 6 -20.90 -16.42 7.25
C SER A 6 -20.75 -16.02 8.73
N THR A 7 -19.51 -15.90 9.20
CA THR A 7 -19.14 -15.44 10.53
C THR A 7 -18.99 -13.93 10.65
N SER A 8 -19.23 -13.18 9.56
CA SER A 8 -19.18 -11.71 9.59
C SER A 8 -20.23 -11.13 10.54
N PRO A 9 -20.00 -9.94 11.11
CA PRO A 9 -20.99 -9.28 11.96
C PRO A 9 -22.35 -9.12 11.27
N ALA A 10 -23.44 -9.28 12.03
CA ALA A 10 -24.79 -9.16 11.51
C ALA A 10 -25.04 -7.81 10.81
N SER A 11 -24.44 -6.73 11.29
CA SER A 11 -24.51 -5.40 10.67
C SER A 11 -24.00 -5.41 9.23
N LEU A 12 -22.84 -6.02 8.96
CA LEU A 12 -22.31 -6.13 7.60
C LEU A 12 -23.18 -7.04 6.73
N LEU A 13 -23.62 -8.18 7.27
CA LEU A 13 -24.49 -9.11 6.54
C LEU A 13 -25.80 -8.43 6.11
N GLU A 14 -26.42 -7.66 6.99
CA GLU A 14 -27.60 -6.84 6.70
C GLU A 14 -27.32 -5.80 5.61
N MET A 15 -26.23 -5.04 5.71
CA MET A 15 -25.86 -4.04 4.70
C MET A 15 -25.68 -4.66 3.32
N VAL A 16 -24.97 -5.80 3.23
CA VAL A 16 -24.69 -6.47 1.96
C VAL A 16 -25.93 -7.20 1.42
N ALA A 17 -26.82 -7.69 2.28
CA ALA A 17 -28.07 -8.33 1.88
C ALA A 17 -28.91 -7.44 0.93
N HIS A 18 -28.88 -6.12 1.15
CA HIS A 18 -29.63 -5.14 0.37
C HIS A 18 -28.94 -4.70 -0.94
N LEU A 19 -27.69 -5.13 -1.19
CA LEU A 19 -27.02 -4.81 -2.45
C LEU A 19 -27.61 -5.64 -3.60
N SER A 20 -27.79 -5.02 -4.76
CA SER A 20 -28.25 -5.70 -5.98
C SER A 20 -27.17 -6.52 -6.69
N LEU A 21 -25.93 -6.46 -6.20
CA LEU A 21 -24.80 -7.21 -6.75
C LEU A 21 -24.95 -8.72 -6.50
N PRO A 22 -24.47 -9.58 -7.43
CA PRO A 22 -24.35 -11.01 -7.18
C PRO A 22 -23.52 -11.25 -5.92
N LYS A 23 -24.08 -11.97 -4.95
CA LYS A 23 -23.48 -12.17 -3.62
C LYS A 23 -23.67 -13.60 -3.13
N ALA A 24 -22.68 -14.09 -2.40
CA ALA A 24 -22.68 -15.42 -1.80
C ALA A 24 -22.19 -15.35 -0.35
N LEU A 25 -22.82 -16.13 0.52
CA LEU A 25 -22.27 -16.43 1.83
C LEU A 25 -21.23 -17.52 1.70
N LEU A 26 -20.05 -17.27 2.25
CA LEU A 26 -19.01 -18.27 2.41
C LEU A 26 -19.28 -19.05 3.71
N ARG A 27 -19.66 -20.31 3.58
CA ARG A 27 -20.01 -21.22 4.68
C ARG A 27 -18.76 -21.68 5.42
N THR A 28 -18.49 -21.02 6.53
CA THR A 28 -17.32 -21.30 7.40
C THR A 28 -17.72 -21.63 8.84
N GLY A 29 -19.02 -21.53 9.13
CA GLY A 29 -19.67 -21.99 10.35
C GLY A 29 -21.13 -22.35 10.07
N LYS A 30 -21.97 -22.39 11.11
CA LYS A 30 -23.42 -22.47 10.95
C LYS A 30 -23.98 -21.05 10.75
N PRO A 31 -24.34 -20.65 9.52
CA PRO A 31 -24.93 -19.33 9.30
C PRO A 31 -26.27 -19.23 10.03
N ASP A 32 -26.61 -18.03 10.50
CA ASP A 32 -27.95 -17.77 11.02
C ASP A 32 -28.99 -17.99 9.88
N PRO A 33 -30.03 -18.81 10.10
CA PRO A 33 -31.04 -19.10 9.09
C PRO A 33 -31.71 -17.85 8.49
N SER A 34 -31.78 -16.74 9.23
CA SER A 34 -32.37 -15.48 8.75
C SER A 34 -31.61 -14.87 7.56
N PHE A 35 -30.30 -15.12 7.44
CA PHE A 35 -29.50 -14.66 6.31
C PHE A 35 -29.54 -15.60 5.11
N LEU A 36 -29.88 -16.88 5.29
CA LEU A 36 -29.99 -17.83 4.17
C LEU A 36 -31.05 -17.42 3.14
N LEU A 37 -32.08 -16.70 3.58
CA LEU A 37 -33.12 -16.19 2.68
C LEU A 37 -32.70 -14.94 1.90
N ARG A 38 -31.65 -14.25 2.36
CA ARG A 38 -31.20 -12.96 1.81
C ARG A 38 -29.97 -13.08 0.91
N PHE A 39 -29.29 -14.21 0.97
CA PHE A 39 -28.15 -14.53 0.12
C PHE A 39 -28.55 -15.67 -0.83
N PRO A 40 -28.55 -15.43 -2.15
CA PRO A 40 -29.02 -16.43 -3.12
C PRO A 40 -28.10 -17.65 -3.23
N LEU A 41 -26.88 -17.56 -2.70
CA LEU A 41 -25.86 -18.60 -2.76
C LEU A 41 -25.20 -18.79 -1.40
N LEU A 42 -25.00 -20.05 -1.02
CA LEU A 42 -24.19 -20.47 0.12
C LEU A 42 -23.12 -21.42 -0.42
N LEU A 43 -21.86 -21.04 -0.33
CA LEU A 43 -20.73 -21.77 -0.91
C LEU A 43 -19.73 -22.15 0.18
N GLY A 44 -19.24 -23.38 0.17
CA GLY A 44 -18.02 -23.77 0.87
C GLY A 44 -16.76 -23.22 0.19
N PRO A 45 -15.62 -23.11 0.90
CA PRO A 45 -14.35 -22.64 0.34
C PRO A 45 -13.93 -23.32 -0.97
N GLU A 46 -14.18 -24.62 -1.08
CA GLU A 46 -13.90 -25.49 -2.23
C GLU A 46 -14.91 -25.36 -3.37
N GLU A 47 -16.08 -24.78 -3.12
CA GLU A 47 -17.17 -24.60 -4.10
C GLU A 47 -17.07 -23.24 -4.82
N ILE A 48 -16.15 -22.37 -4.39
CA ILE A 48 -15.95 -21.06 -5.02
C ILE A 48 -15.27 -21.25 -6.37
N PRO A 49 -15.86 -20.77 -7.47
CA PRO A 49 -15.23 -20.87 -8.78
C PRO A 49 -13.93 -20.07 -8.79
N ARG A 50 -12.93 -20.60 -9.50
CA ARG A 50 -11.71 -19.84 -9.76
C ARG A 50 -12.09 -18.64 -10.65
N PRO A 51 -11.78 -17.40 -10.26
CA PRO A 51 -12.14 -16.23 -11.05
C PRO A 51 -11.44 -16.26 -12.41
N GLU A 52 -12.16 -15.92 -13.48
CA GLU A 52 -11.56 -15.76 -14.82
C GLU A 52 -10.80 -14.43 -14.90
N LYS A 53 -11.35 -13.38 -14.26
CA LYS A 53 -10.73 -12.08 -14.04
C LYS A 53 -10.63 -11.81 -12.55
N LYS A 54 -9.58 -11.12 -12.13
CA LYS A 54 -9.27 -10.82 -10.73
C LYS A 54 -10.44 -10.19 -9.96
N ASP A 55 -11.24 -9.37 -10.64
CA ASP A 55 -12.36 -8.64 -10.05
C ASP A 55 -13.69 -9.42 -10.07
N ASP A 56 -13.73 -10.62 -10.66
CA ASP A 56 -14.93 -11.45 -10.74
C ASP A 56 -15.40 -11.94 -9.37
N VAL A 57 -14.47 -12.14 -8.44
CA VAL A 57 -14.75 -12.55 -7.07
C VAL A 57 -14.03 -11.60 -6.11
N VAL A 58 -14.83 -10.92 -5.28
CA VAL A 58 -14.34 -9.97 -4.28
C VAL A 58 -14.80 -10.43 -2.92
N LEU A 59 -13.86 -10.74 -2.03
CA LEU A 59 -14.17 -11.00 -0.63
C LEU A 59 -14.27 -9.67 0.14
N VAL A 60 -15.31 -9.53 0.94
CA VAL A 60 -15.52 -8.39 1.84
C VAL A 60 -15.55 -8.90 3.27
N SER A 61 -14.70 -8.36 4.14
CA SER A 61 -14.69 -8.73 5.56
C SER A 61 -14.12 -7.62 6.44
N PRO A 62 -14.59 -7.45 7.68
CA PRO A 62 -13.91 -6.63 8.67
C PRO A 62 -12.73 -7.36 9.31
N ASP A 63 -12.74 -8.71 9.28
CA ASP A 63 -11.71 -9.55 9.85
C ASP A 63 -10.56 -9.74 8.85
N TYR A 64 -9.38 -9.27 9.24
CA TYR A 64 -8.19 -9.31 8.40
C TYR A 64 -7.68 -10.74 8.13
N GLY A 65 -8.05 -11.72 8.94
CA GLY A 65 -7.79 -13.13 8.66
C GLY A 65 -8.45 -13.59 7.35
N TRP A 66 -9.66 -13.10 7.06
CA TRP A 66 -10.34 -13.37 5.80
C TRP A 66 -9.71 -12.62 4.62
N ILE A 67 -9.21 -11.40 4.84
CA ILE A 67 -8.43 -10.67 3.84
C ILE A 67 -7.21 -11.49 3.43
N ARG A 68 -6.44 -11.98 4.40
CA ARG A 68 -5.26 -12.85 4.15
C ARG A 68 -5.65 -14.11 3.37
N TRP A 69 -6.72 -14.78 3.81
CA TRP A 69 -7.22 -15.98 3.14
C TRP A 69 -7.60 -15.72 1.68
N ALA A 70 -8.34 -14.64 1.41
CA ALA A 70 -8.78 -14.29 0.07
C ALA A 70 -7.60 -13.98 -0.86
N LYS A 71 -6.61 -13.22 -0.38
CA LYS A 71 -5.38 -12.97 -1.15
C LYS A 71 -4.60 -14.26 -1.42
N GLY A 72 -4.53 -15.18 -0.46
CA GLY A 72 -3.93 -16.51 -0.66
C GLY A 72 -4.67 -17.39 -1.68
N LYS A 73 -5.91 -17.05 -2.04
CA LYS A 73 -6.69 -17.69 -3.12
C LYS A 73 -6.65 -16.93 -4.45
N GLY A 74 -5.94 -15.80 -4.51
CA GLY A 74 -5.87 -14.94 -5.69
C GLY A 74 -7.11 -14.07 -5.90
N PHE A 75 -7.95 -13.90 -4.86
CA PHE A 75 -9.15 -13.07 -4.95
C PHE A 75 -8.83 -11.60 -4.66
N ARG A 76 -9.69 -10.69 -5.13
CA ARG A 76 -9.73 -9.34 -4.58
C ARG A 76 -10.27 -9.38 -3.15
N ALA A 77 -9.72 -8.54 -2.28
CA ALA A 77 -10.12 -8.43 -0.89
C ALA A 77 -10.39 -6.97 -0.53
N VAL A 78 -11.58 -6.71 0.01
CA VAL A 78 -12.02 -5.40 0.49
C VAL A 78 -12.14 -5.46 2.00
N TRP A 79 -11.39 -4.59 2.67
CA TRP A 79 -11.42 -4.49 4.12
C TRP A 79 -12.53 -3.53 4.56
N ALA A 80 -13.55 -4.07 5.21
CA ALA A 80 -14.67 -3.29 5.76
C ALA A 80 -14.29 -2.72 7.13
N ASN A 81 -13.45 -1.68 7.13
CA ASN A 81 -12.87 -1.08 8.32
C ASN A 81 -13.68 0.13 8.84
N PHE A 82 -14.95 -0.11 9.19
CA PHE A 82 -15.85 0.96 9.63
C PHE A 82 -15.49 1.53 11.01
N GLU A 83 -14.82 0.73 11.84
CA GLU A 83 -14.34 1.15 13.17
C GLU A 83 -13.00 1.91 13.08
N GLY A 84 -12.39 1.98 11.90
CA GLY A 84 -11.12 2.69 11.70
C GLY A 84 -9.94 2.05 12.43
N GLU A 85 -9.95 0.73 12.56
CA GLU A 85 -8.84 -0.05 13.13
C GLU A 85 -7.56 0.13 12.31
N ARG A 86 -6.41 -0.05 12.95
CA ARG A 86 -5.12 -0.09 12.24
C ARG A 86 -4.97 -1.40 11.50
N CYS A 87 -4.34 -1.34 10.33
CA CYS A 87 -4.01 -2.56 9.61
C CYS A 87 -3.05 -3.42 10.45
N PRO A 88 -3.35 -4.72 10.66
CA PRO A 88 -2.47 -5.58 11.44
C PRO A 88 -1.20 -5.98 10.67
N GLU A 89 -1.16 -5.73 9.36
CA GLU A 89 -0.02 -6.01 8.49
C GLU A 89 0.69 -4.71 8.12
N ILE A 90 2.02 -4.71 8.22
CA ILE A 90 2.86 -3.59 7.78
C ILE A 90 2.86 -3.39 6.25
N HIS A 91 2.56 -4.45 5.49
CA HIS A 91 2.20 -4.34 4.08
C HIS A 91 0.75 -4.78 3.90
N PRO A 92 -0.18 -3.85 3.65
CA PRO A 92 -1.60 -4.16 3.53
C PRO A 92 -1.87 -5.08 2.35
N LEU A 93 -2.59 -6.17 2.62
CA LEU A 93 -3.02 -7.19 1.67
C LEU A 93 -4.31 -6.82 0.96
N HIS A 94 -5.16 -6.00 1.59
CA HIS A 94 -6.43 -5.55 1.01
C HIS A 94 -6.19 -4.65 -0.21
N ASP A 95 -7.14 -4.70 -1.15
CA ASP A 95 -7.12 -3.96 -2.40
C ASP A 95 -7.95 -2.67 -2.33
N LEU A 96 -8.84 -2.60 -1.33
CA LEU A 96 -9.67 -1.44 -1.04
C LEU A 96 -10.03 -1.46 0.45
N GLU A 97 -10.08 -0.29 1.08
CA GLU A 97 -10.53 -0.11 2.46
C GLU A 97 -11.83 0.71 2.45
N LEU A 98 -12.90 0.17 3.03
CA LEU A 98 -14.15 0.89 3.22
C LEU A 98 -14.22 1.41 4.64
N ARG A 99 -14.43 2.71 4.81
CA ARG A 99 -14.46 3.35 6.15
C ARG A 99 -15.84 3.83 6.55
N GLN A 100 -16.80 3.82 5.63
CA GLN A 100 -18.19 4.14 5.91
C GLN A 100 -19.12 3.07 5.31
N PRO A 101 -20.22 2.71 5.99
CA PRO A 101 -21.23 1.80 5.46
C PRO A 101 -21.75 2.20 4.07
N GLU A 102 -21.82 3.49 3.80
CA GLU A 102 -22.27 4.05 2.52
C GLU A 102 -21.36 3.66 1.34
N ASP A 103 -20.09 3.38 1.60
CA ASP A 103 -19.13 3.00 0.57
C ASP A 103 -19.45 1.63 -0.06
N LEU A 104 -20.18 0.75 0.66
CA LEU A 104 -20.67 -0.52 0.12
C LEU A 104 -21.64 -0.34 -1.05
N LYS A 105 -22.33 0.80 -1.11
CA LYS A 105 -23.36 1.09 -2.14
C LYS A 105 -22.76 1.73 -3.39
N ARG A 106 -21.52 2.21 -3.32
CA ARG A 106 -20.85 2.88 -4.44
C ARG A 106 -20.22 1.83 -5.35
N PRO A 107 -20.12 2.09 -6.67
CA PRO A 107 -19.36 1.22 -7.55
C PRO A 107 -17.88 1.24 -7.15
N TRP A 108 -17.29 0.07 -6.92
CA TRP A 108 -15.88 -0.05 -6.58
C TRP A 108 -15.01 -0.02 -7.84
N LYS A 109 -13.89 0.67 -7.74
CA LYS A 109 -12.82 0.63 -8.73
C LYS A 109 -11.52 0.30 -8.01
N PHE A 110 -10.85 -0.76 -8.45
CA PHE A 110 -9.52 -1.10 -7.97
C PHE A 110 -8.50 -0.28 -8.77
N GLU A 111 -8.33 1.00 -8.40
CA GLU A 111 -7.43 1.94 -9.08
C GLU A 111 -5.94 1.68 -8.81
N LEU A 112 -5.63 0.78 -7.87
CA LEU A 112 -4.28 0.42 -7.47
C LEU A 112 -4.00 -1.04 -7.80
N PRO A 113 -2.77 -1.39 -8.21
CA PRO A 113 -2.37 -2.76 -8.33
C PRO A 113 -2.33 -3.40 -6.94
N ASP A 114 -2.67 -4.68 -6.86
CA ASP A 114 -2.41 -5.46 -5.66
C ASP A 114 -0.95 -5.90 -5.55
N LEU A 115 -0.61 -6.55 -4.45
CA LEU A 115 0.76 -6.98 -4.21
C LEU A 115 1.28 -7.96 -5.26
N GLU A 116 0.43 -8.87 -5.76
CA GLU A 116 0.83 -9.82 -6.81
C GLU A 116 1.14 -9.09 -8.12
N GLU A 117 0.27 -8.15 -8.52
CA GLU A 117 0.46 -7.29 -9.69
C GLU A 117 1.73 -6.46 -9.56
N ILE A 118 2.00 -5.87 -8.38
CA ILE A 118 3.21 -5.09 -8.11
C ILE A 118 4.48 -5.93 -8.25
N LEU A 119 4.48 -7.15 -7.72
CA LEU A 119 5.64 -8.05 -7.85
C LEU A 119 5.88 -8.43 -9.30
N GLY A 120 4.81 -8.71 -10.05
CA GLY A 120 4.89 -8.93 -11.49
C GLY A 120 5.52 -7.75 -12.21
N ILE A 121 5.05 -6.52 -11.93
CA ILE A 121 5.62 -5.29 -12.50
C ILE A 121 7.11 -5.17 -12.17
N LEU A 122 7.52 -5.35 -10.91
CA LEU A 122 8.92 -5.26 -10.49
C LEU A 122 9.79 -6.34 -11.17
N TYR A 123 9.27 -7.56 -11.28
CA TYR A 123 9.96 -8.69 -11.92
C TYR A 123 10.13 -8.47 -13.42
N ASP A 124 9.07 -8.10 -14.12
CA ASP A 124 9.06 -7.87 -15.57
C ASP A 124 9.99 -6.72 -15.97
N HIS A 125 10.17 -5.75 -15.07
CA HIS A 125 11.09 -4.63 -15.23
C HIS A 125 12.51 -4.94 -14.71
N GLY A 126 12.76 -6.17 -14.26
CA GLY A 126 14.07 -6.65 -13.86
C GLY A 126 14.65 -5.96 -12.62
N VAL A 127 13.81 -5.35 -11.77
CA VAL A 127 14.26 -4.54 -10.62
C VAL A 127 15.14 -5.41 -9.69
N PRO A 128 16.35 -4.94 -9.28
CA PRO A 128 17.27 -5.74 -8.49
C PRO A 128 16.69 -6.01 -7.10
N GLN A 129 17.03 -7.16 -6.52
CA GLN A 129 16.52 -7.56 -5.20
C GLN A 129 16.78 -6.51 -4.11
N ASN A 130 17.96 -5.88 -4.09
CA ASN A 130 18.27 -4.85 -3.09
C ASN A 130 17.41 -3.57 -3.26
N VAL A 131 16.92 -3.28 -4.46
CA VAL A 131 15.99 -2.17 -4.73
C VAL A 131 14.57 -2.56 -4.32
N VAL A 132 14.16 -3.82 -4.54
CA VAL A 132 12.89 -4.35 -4.06
C VAL A 132 12.83 -4.32 -2.52
N GLU A 133 13.89 -4.75 -1.84
CA GLU A 133 14.01 -4.72 -0.38
C GLU A 133 13.95 -3.28 0.15
N HIS A 134 14.61 -2.33 -0.53
CA HIS A 134 14.52 -0.92 -0.20
C HIS A 134 13.10 -0.37 -0.36
N SER A 135 12.49 -0.61 -1.52
CA SER A 135 11.13 -0.16 -1.83
C SER A 135 10.10 -0.74 -0.86
N ALA A 136 10.32 -1.96 -0.39
CA ALA A 136 9.51 -2.57 0.66
C ALA A 136 9.59 -1.80 1.99
N ALA A 137 10.80 -1.51 2.47
CA ALA A 137 10.98 -0.75 3.70
C ALA A 137 10.40 0.67 3.58
N VAL A 138 10.57 1.33 2.43
CA VAL A 138 9.96 2.64 2.14
C VAL A 138 8.44 2.56 2.16
N ALA A 139 7.85 1.54 1.54
CA ALA A 139 6.40 1.33 1.54
C ALA A 139 5.85 1.09 2.95
N ALA A 140 6.53 0.28 3.77
CA ALA A 140 6.13 0.00 5.15
C ALA A 140 6.18 1.26 6.02
N VAL A 141 7.27 2.02 5.95
CA VAL A 141 7.41 3.31 6.66
C VAL A 141 6.34 4.30 6.19
N GLY A 142 6.17 4.46 4.88
CA GLY A 142 5.18 5.38 4.31
C GLY A 142 3.75 5.03 4.73
N PHE A 143 3.38 3.75 4.65
CA PHE A 143 2.07 3.26 5.07
C PHE A 143 1.81 3.53 6.55
N PHE A 144 2.77 3.22 7.42
CA PHE A 144 2.68 3.50 8.84
C PHE A 144 2.43 4.99 9.10
N LEU A 145 3.23 5.88 8.50
CA LEU A 145 3.05 7.32 8.65
C LEU A 145 1.67 7.78 8.14
N ALA A 146 1.22 7.23 7.01
CA ALA A 146 -0.07 7.57 6.42
C ALA A 146 -1.24 7.16 7.32
N GLU A 147 -1.22 5.95 7.91
CA GLU A 147 -2.24 5.53 8.88
C GLU A 147 -2.26 6.47 10.10
N ARG A 148 -1.09 6.80 10.64
CA ARG A 148 -0.96 7.67 11.82
C ARG A 148 -1.43 9.10 11.55
N LEU A 149 -1.16 9.65 10.37
CA LEU A 149 -1.65 10.97 9.97
C LEU A 149 -3.15 10.95 9.67
N ARG A 150 -3.66 9.88 9.04
CA ARG A 150 -5.09 9.71 8.79
C ARG A 150 -5.90 9.67 10.09
N GLU A 151 -5.37 9.05 11.14
CA GLU A 151 -5.94 9.10 12.50
C GLU A 151 -6.01 10.52 13.09
N LYS A 152 -5.15 11.43 12.63
CA LYS A 152 -5.15 12.85 13.01
C LYS A 152 -6.05 13.70 12.09
N GLY A 153 -6.82 13.07 11.20
CA GLY A 153 -7.73 13.74 10.28
C GLY A 153 -7.05 14.29 9.02
N VAL A 154 -5.79 13.93 8.76
CA VAL A 154 -5.12 14.30 7.50
C VAL A 154 -5.74 13.49 6.36
N PRO A 155 -6.17 14.13 5.26
CA PRO A 155 -6.73 13.42 4.12
C PRO A 155 -5.61 12.79 3.30
N VAL A 156 -5.21 11.59 3.69
CA VAL A 156 -4.19 10.77 3.02
C VAL A 156 -4.73 9.37 2.78
N ASP A 157 -4.40 8.79 1.63
CA ASP A 157 -4.67 7.38 1.31
C ASP A 157 -3.46 6.49 1.59
N PRO A 158 -3.46 5.69 2.67
CA PRO A 158 -2.34 4.81 3.00
C PRO A 158 -2.07 3.74 1.95
N LEU A 159 -3.09 3.19 1.27
CA LEU A 159 -2.85 2.19 0.22
C LEU A 159 -2.08 2.80 -0.95
N LEU A 160 -2.44 4.02 -1.35
CA LEU A 160 -1.73 4.76 -2.40
C LEU A 160 -0.28 5.05 -1.98
N VAL A 161 -0.04 5.47 -0.73
CA VAL A 161 1.33 5.65 -0.20
C VAL A 161 2.12 4.34 -0.25
N HIS A 162 1.51 3.24 0.18
CA HIS A 162 2.17 1.94 0.21
C HIS A 162 2.56 1.47 -1.19
N ARG A 163 1.60 1.44 -2.12
CA ARG A 163 1.85 1.02 -3.51
C ARG A 163 2.83 1.97 -4.20
N GLY A 164 2.76 3.26 -3.89
CA GLY A 164 3.71 4.28 -4.34
C GLY A 164 5.12 3.99 -3.86
N GLY A 165 5.29 3.66 -2.57
CA GLY A 165 6.58 3.27 -2.00
C GLY A 165 7.15 2.00 -2.63
N LEU A 166 6.33 1.01 -2.99
CA LEU A 166 6.80 -0.21 -3.65
C LEU A 166 7.32 0.01 -5.08
N LEU A 167 6.79 1.01 -5.77
CA LEU A 167 7.05 1.25 -7.19
C LEU A 167 7.83 2.55 -7.46
N HIS A 168 8.20 3.33 -6.43
CA HIS A 168 8.85 4.63 -6.61
C HIS A 168 10.18 4.53 -7.38
N ASP A 169 10.93 3.47 -7.13
CA ASP A 169 12.26 3.19 -7.66
C ASP A 169 12.22 2.24 -8.87
N LEU A 170 11.05 2.06 -9.51
CA LEU A 170 10.84 1.10 -10.60
C LEU A 170 11.88 1.25 -11.73
N ASP A 171 12.33 2.47 -12.00
CA ASP A 171 13.26 2.76 -13.10
C ASP A 171 14.75 2.73 -12.71
N LYS A 172 15.11 2.28 -11.50
CA LYS A 172 16.47 2.42 -10.95
C LYS A 172 17.58 1.84 -11.82
N ILE A 173 17.35 0.71 -12.48
CA ILE A 173 18.36 0.10 -13.36
C ILE A 173 18.66 0.98 -14.58
N TRP A 174 17.63 1.60 -15.15
CA TRP A 174 17.78 2.42 -16.34
C TRP A 174 18.35 3.78 -16.02
N SER A 175 17.98 4.36 -14.87
CA SER A 175 18.50 5.67 -14.46
C SER A 175 20.02 5.67 -14.23
N LEU A 176 20.58 4.55 -13.76
CA LEU A 176 22.03 4.37 -13.62
C LEU A 176 22.78 4.28 -14.98
N LYS A 177 22.09 3.92 -16.06
CA LYS A 177 22.68 3.75 -17.40
C LYS A 177 22.47 4.96 -18.31
N GLU A 178 21.31 5.60 -18.20
CA GLU A 178 20.86 6.64 -19.13
C GLU A 178 21.00 8.06 -18.55
N GLY A 179 21.24 8.19 -17.24
CA GLY A 179 21.44 9.47 -16.55
C GLY A 179 20.16 10.32 -16.42
N ASN A 180 20.04 11.04 -15.31
CA ASN A 180 19.13 12.18 -15.08
C ASN A 180 17.61 12.03 -15.35
N ASN A 181 17.07 10.84 -15.61
CA ASN A 181 15.62 10.63 -15.80
C ASN A 181 14.95 9.77 -14.71
N HIS A 182 15.63 9.54 -13.57
CA HIS A 182 15.08 8.79 -12.46
C HIS A 182 13.74 9.38 -11.99
N GLY A 183 12.75 8.52 -11.80
CA GLY A 183 11.38 8.88 -11.45
C GLY A 183 10.51 9.21 -12.68
N GLU A 184 11.05 9.81 -13.75
CA GLU A 184 10.27 10.12 -14.96
C GLU A 184 9.91 8.87 -15.73
N ARG A 185 10.88 7.98 -15.93
CA ARG A 185 10.65 6.72 -16.65
C ARG A 185 9.72 5.81 -15.86
N ALA A 186 9.89 5.76 -14.53
CA ALA A 186 8.94 5.07 -13.65
C ALA A 186 7.52 5.63 -13.83
N ALA A 187 7.37 6.96 -13.90
CA ALA A 187 6.09 7.59 -14.13
C ALA A 187 5.46 7.21 -15.48
N GLU A 188 6.24 7.24 -16.57
CA GLU A 188 5.77 6.85 -17.89
C GLU A 188 5.31 5.37 -17.95
N ILE A 189 6.05 4.47 -17.30
CA ILE A 189 5.69 3.05 -17.20
C ILE A 189 4.36 2.92 -16.45
N LEU A 190 4.25 3.53 -15.27
CA LEU A 190 3.06 3.42 -14.42
C LEU A 190 1.83 4.05 -15.08
N GLU A 191 1.98 5.16 -15.79
CA GLU A 191 0.89 5.77 -16.56
C GLU A 191 0.39 4.84 -17.66
N LYS A 192 1.29 4.20 -18.42
CA LYS A 192 0.93 3.22 -19.47
C LYS A 192 0.25 1.97 -18.91
N LEU A 193 0.58 1.58 -17.67
CA LEU A 193 -0.08 0.50 -16.95
C LEU A 193 -1.43 0.90 -16.34
N GLY A 194 -1.84 2.16 -16.45
CA GLY A 194 -3.11 2.66 -15.92
C GLY A 194 -3.05 3.16 -14.48
N TYR A 195 -1.85 3.42 -13.94
CA TYR A 195 -1.62 3.88 -12.57
C TYR A 195 -0.97 5.28 -12.50
N PRO A 196 -1.59 6.33 -13.08
CA PRO A 196 -0.99 7.67 -13.17
C PRO A 196 -0.69 8.31 -11.81
N LYS A 197 -1.51 8.03 -10.77
CA LYS A 197 -1.25 8.53 -9.40
C LYS A 197 0.05 7.96 -8.83
N LEU A 198 0.33 6.68 -9.06
CA LEU A 198 1.60 6.05 -8.68
C LEU A 198 2.76 6.62 -9.49
N GLY A 199 2.51 6.95 -10.76
CA GLY A 199 3.48 7.62 -11.61
C GLY A 199 3.90 8.99 -11.08
N GLU A 200 2.97 9.83 -10.63
CA GLU A 200 3.32 11.13 -10.02
C GLU A 200 4.13 10.98 -8.72
N ILE A 201 3.82 9.98 -7.90
CA ILE A 201 4.63 9.65 -6.71
C ILE A 201 6.06 9.29 -7.12
N ALA A 202 6.22 8.38 -8.08
CA ALA A 202 7.54 7.99 -8.59
C ALA A 202 8.29 9.18 -9.21
N LYS A 203 7.62 10.08 -9.92
CA LYS A 203 8.23 11.27 -10.52
C LYS A 203 8.76 12.27 -9.49
N ARG A 204 8.07 12.40 -8.35
CA ARG A 204 8.31 13.43 -7.33
C ARG A 204 9.12 12.95 -6.12
N HIS A 205 9.42 11.65 -6.01
CA HIS A 205 10.23 11.13 -4.91
C HIS A 205 11.71 11.57 -4.99
N VAL A 206 12.19 11.87 -6.19
CA VAL A 206 13.57 12.30 -6.44
C VAL A 206 13.74 13.73 -5.96
N LEU A 207 14.88 14.01 -5.35
CA LEU A 207 15.20 15.30 -4.79
C LEU A 207 15.52 16.35 -5.88
N ARG A 208 14.48 16.93 -6.48
CA ARG A 208 14.59 17.99 -7.49
C ARG A 208 13.77 19.22 -7.08
N PRO A 209 14.38 20.42 -6.98
CA PRO A 209 13.67 21.64 -6.58
C PRO A 209 12.43 21.95 -7.43
N GLU A 210 12.46 21.61 -8.72
CA GLU A 210 11.36 21.89 -9.67
C GLU A 210 10.21 20.89 -9.55
N ARG A 211 10.40 19.79 -8.80
CA ARG A 211 9.47 18.65 -8.73
C ARG A 211 9.24 18.17 -7.30
N LEU A 212 9.21 19.09 -6.35
CA LEU A 212 8.87 18.77 -4.96
C LEU A 212 7.49 18.08 -4.86
N PRO A 213 7.31 17.18 -3.88
CA PRO A 213 6.03 16.52 -3.63
C PRO A 213 4.98 17.54 -3.17
N ARG A 214 3.75 17.33 -3.60
CA ARG A 214 2.59 18.22 -3.42
C ARG A 214 1.53 17.56 -2.55
N SER A 215 1.12 16.33 -2.89
CA SER A 215 0.12 15.59 -2.13
C SER A 215 0.73 14.97 -0.87
N TRP A 216 -0.11 14.55 0.07
CA TRP A 216 0.36 13.83 1.25
C TRP A 216 1.00 12.49 0.89
N GLU A 217 0.45 11.79 -0.09
CA GLU A 217 0.99 10.52 -0.55
C GLU A 217 2.38 10.68 -1.16
N GLU A 218 2.57 11.69 -2.01
CA GLU A 218 3.87 12.04 -2.58
C GLU A 218 4.87 12.43 -1.48
N LYS A 219 4.44 13.28 -0.54
CA LYS A 219 5.27 13.74 0.59
C LYS A 219 5.73 12.57 1.46
N LEU A 220 4.84 11.63 1.77
CA LEU A 220 5.15 10.52 2.66
C LEU A 220 6.08 9.49 2.01
N VAL A 221 5.89 9.16 0.74
CA VAL A 221 6.85 8.29 0.03
C VAL A 221 8.20 8.98 -0.09
N PHE A 222 8.23 10.27 -0.44
CA PHE A 222 9.45 11.07 -0.48
C PHE A 222 10.19 11.05 0.86
N LEU A 223 9.49 11.33 1.97
CA LEU A 223 10.08 11.34 3.30
C LEU A 223 10.55 9.94 3.72
N ALA A 224 9.76 8.90 3.48
CA ALA A 224 10.09 7.53 3.82
C ALA A 224 11.38 7.06 3.14
N ASP A 225 11.58 7.34 1.84
CA ASP A 225 12.86 7.07 1.15
C ASP A 225 14.05 7.82 1.80
N LYS A 226 13.81 9.04 2.30
CA LYS A 226 14.85 9.81 3.00
C LYS A 226 15.04 9.41 4.47
N LEU A 227 14.25 8.47 4.98
CA LEU A 227 14.41 7.87 6.32
C LEU A 227 15.05 6.47 6.26
N VAL A 228 15.07 5.84 5.09
CA VAL A 228 15.51 4.45 4.90
C VAL A 228 16.82 4.38 4.11
N GLU A 229 17.77 3.55 4.54
CA GLU A 229 18.99 3.21 3.78
C GLU A 229 19.09 1.69 3.62
N GLY A 230 19.10 1.21 2.37
CA GLY A 230 18.89 -0.21 2.12
C GLY A 230 17.50 -0.59 2.64
N LYS A 231 17.44 -1.44 3.67
CA LYS A 231 16.19 -1.87 4.34
C LYS A 231 16.05 -1.36 5.79
N GLU A 232 16.97 -0.53 6.27
CA GLU A 232 17.01 -0.07 7.65
C GLU A 232 16.52 1.38 7.80
N VAL A 233 15.84 1.67 8.91
CA VAL A 233 15.46 3.05 9.25
C VAL A 233 16.66 3.74 9.91
N VAL A 234 17.19 4.77 9.25
CA VAL A 234 18.45 5.44 9.65
C VAL A 234 18.28 6.90 10.05
N GLY A 235 17.16 7.52 9.69
CA GLY A 235 16.93 8.96 9.87
C GLY A 235 17.62 9.85 8.83
N ILE A 236 17.15 11.09 8.72
CA ILE A 236 17.50 12.01 7.61
C ILE A 236 18.98 12.34 7.60
N ARG A 237 19.58 12.64 8.76
CA ARG A 237 21.01 13.03 8.83
C ARG A 237 21.93 11.94 8.30
N ARG A 238 21.69 10.68 8.68
CA ARG A 238 22.48 9.53 8.23
C ARG A 238 22.24 9.25 6.75
N ARG A 239 20.98 9.33 6.29
CA ARG A 239 20.61 9.15 4.87
C ARG A 239 21.23 10.19 3.96
N LEU A 240 21.14 11.49 4.29
CA LEU A 240 21.77 12.56 3.53
C LEU A 240 23.29 12.38 3.44
N SER A 241 23.93 11.99 4.54
CA SER A 241 25.37 11.71 4.55
C SER A 241 25.74 10.54 3.64
N ALA A 242 24.89 9.51 3.56
CA ALA A 242 25.09 8.37 2.67
C ALA A 242 24.89 8.76 1.19
N LEU A 243 23.84 9.54 0.89
CA LEU A 243 23.59 10.05 -0.46
C LEU A 243 24.75 10.91 -0.98
N LEU A 244 25.26 11.85 -0.17
CA LEU A 244 26.41 12.68 -0.54
C LEU A 244 27.69 11.87 -0.83
N ARG A 245 27.89 10.74 -0.15
CA ARG A 245 29.02 9.84 -0.42
C ARG A 245 28.83 9.01 -1.69
N ARG A 246 27.59 8.58 -1.96
CA ARG A 246 27.25 7.74 -3.12
C ARG A 246 27.20 8.54 -4.42
N TYR A 247 26.80 9.82 -4.32
CA TYR A 247 26.45 10.68 -5.43
C TYR A 247 27.05 12.10 -5.26
N PRO A 248 28.39 12.21 -5.21
CA PRO A 248 29.07 13.49 -4.98
C PRO A 248 28.75 14.55 -6.04
N GLU A 249 28.46 14.13 -7.27
CA GLU A 249 28.09 15.01 -8.39
C GLU A 249 26.76 15.74 -8.18
N PHE A 250 25.86 15.19 -7.36
CA PHE A 250 24.57 15.79 -7.02
C PHE A 250 24.59 16.55 -5.68
N CYS A 251 25.77 16.94 -5.18
CA CYS A 251 25.89 17.50 -3.83
C CYS A 251 25.13 18.81 -3.62
N GLU A 252 25.04 19.68 -4.63
CA GLU A 252 24.32 20.95 -4.56
C GLU A 252 22.82 20.71 -4.42
N GLU A 253 22.27 19.82 -5.25
CA GLU A 253 20.87 19.39 -5.21
C GLU A 253 20.54 18.75 -3.85
N ILE A 254 21.39 17.82 -3.39
CA ILE A 254 21.23 17.15 -2.09
C ILE A 254 21.21 18.16 -0.94
N ARG A 255 22.11 19.16 -0.95
CA ARG A 255 22.13 20.21 0.07
C ARG A 255 20.91 21.14 -0.03
N ALA A 256 20.50 21.52 -1.24
CA ALA A 256 19.34 22.37 -1.46
C ALA A 256 18.06 21.70 -0.91
N GLY A 257 17.86 20.42 -1.22
CA GLY A 257 16.70 19.66 -0.77
C GLY A 257 16.73 19.24 0.71
N ALA A 258 17.88 19.34 1.39
CA ALA A 258 17.97 19.04 2.83
C ALA A 258 17.08 19.94 3.68
N SER A 259 16.94 21.22 3.30
CA SER A 259 16.04 22.16 3.97
C SER A 259 14.58 21.70 3.85
N PHE A 260 14.15 21.36 2.63
CA PHE A 260 12.81 20.84 2.37
C PHE A 260 12.52 19.55 3.13
N ILE A 261 13.44 18.57 3.09
CA ILE A 261 13.31 17.31 3.82
C ILE A 261 13.12 17.56 5.33
N SER A 262 13.90 18.48 5.90
CA SER A 262 13.83 18.81 7.33
C SER A 262 12.52 19.51 7.69
N SER A 263 12.06 20.45 6.85
CA SER A 263 10.76 21.10 7.02
C SER A 263 9.61 20.10 6.95
N LEU A 264 9.66 19.16 6.01
CA LEU A 264 8.64 18.12 5.86
C LEU A 264 8.64 17.14 7.05
N GLN A 265 9.80 16.73 7.54
CA GLN A 265 9.87 15.90 8.75
C GLN A 265 9.26 16.64 9.94
N ASN A 266 9.57 17.92 10.12
CA ASN A 266 9.00 18.73 11.20
C ASN A 266 7.47 18.88 11.07
N GLU A 267 6.95 19.03 9.85
CA GLU A 267 5.51 19.04 9.57
C GLU A 267 4.86 17.73 10.04
N VAL A 268 5.44 16.58 9.67
CA VAL A 268 4.95 15.25 10.09
C VAL A 268 5.04 15.07 11.61
N LEU A 269 6.18 15.39 12.22
CA LEU A 269 6.39 15.29 13.67
C LEU A 269 5.38 16.15 14.45
N SER A 270 5.13 17.38 13.99
CA SER A 270 4.15 18.28 14.60
C SER A 270 2.72 17.73 14.52
N LEU A 271 2.33 17.16 13.38
CA LEU A 271 0.99 16.57 13.21
C LEU A 271 0.82 15.31 14.08
N LEU A 272 1.87 14.51 14.21
CA LEU A 272 1.86 13.31 15.05
C LEU A 272 1.95 13.63 16.55
N GLY A 273 2.50 14.78 16.92
CA GLY A 273 2.80 15.15 18.30
C GLY A 273 3.97 14.34 18.87
N MET A 274 5.01 14.12 18.06
CA MET A 274 6.16 13.27 18.37
C MET A 274 7.48 14.01 18.18
N SER A 275 8.53 13.57 18.87
CA SER A 275 9.91 13.93 18.59
C SER A 275 10.56 12.98 17.56
N GLU A 276 11.66 13.40 16.92
CA GLU A 276 12.38 12.55 15.97
C GLU A 276 12.84 11.21 16.60
N PRO A 277 13.41 11.16 17.81
CA PRO A 277 13.79 9.89 18.43
C PRO A 277 12.61 8.93 18.66
N GLU A 278 11.46 9.45 19.07
CA GLU A 278 10.23 8.64 19.24
C GLU A 278 9.76 8.09 17.90
N LEU A 279 9.72 8.93 16.87
CA LEU A 279 9.35 8.51 15.52
C LEU A 279 10.26 7.39 15.02
N LEU A 280 11.59 7.58 15.10
CA LEU A 280 12.54 6.58 14.65
C LEU A 280 12.44 5.28 15.46
N ALA A 281 12.11 5.35 16.74
CA ALA A 281 11.88 4.16 17.57
C ALA A 281 10.64 3.39 17.12
N GLU A 282 9.54 4.07 16.78
CA GLU A 282 8.35 3.43 16.22
C GLU A 282 8.65 2.82 14.84
N LEU A 283 9.31 3.57 13.94
CA LEU A 283 9.57 3.11 12.58
C LEU A 283 10.47 1.86 12.48
N LYS A 284 11.26 1.54 13.52
CA LYS A 284 12.05 0.30 13.54
C LYS A 284 11.20 -0.96 13.45
N MET A 285 9.92 -0.92 13.84
CA MET A 285 9.02 -2.06 13.66
C MET A 285 8.68 -2.35 12.19
N CYS A 286 8.99 -1.41 11.28
CA CYS A 286 8.74 -1.50 9.85
C CYS A 286 9.91 -2.09 9.05
N GLU A 287 11.02 -2.52 9.67
CA GLU A 287 12.25 -3.00 9.00
C GLU A 287 12.11 -4.37 8.28
N LYS A 288 10.89 -4.86 8.07
CA LYS A 288 10.63 -6.14 7.41
C LYS A 288 10.45 -5.96 5.90
N GLY A 289 10.91 -6.95 5.12
CA GLY A 289 10.85 -6.91 3.66
C GLY A 289 9.57 -7.50 3.06
N LEU A 290 9.17 -7.01 1.88
CA LEU A 290 8.01 -7.49 1.12
C LEU A 290 8.06 -9.00 0.84
N LEU A 291 9.26 -9.56 0.63
CA LEU A 291 9.46 -10.97 0.31
C LEU A 291 9.17 -11.91 1.49
N GLU A 292 9.23 -11.44 2.74
CA GLU A 292 8.85 -12.24 3.91
C GLU A 292 7.35 -12.55 3.90
N ILE A 293 6.55 -11.62 3.36
CA ILE A 293 5.08 -11.73 3.26
C ILE A 293 4.64 -12.72 2.18
N LEU A 294 5.48 -12.94 1.17
CA LEU A 294 5.20 -13.83 0.04
C LEU A 294 5.94 -15.17 0.17
N GLY A 295 7.03 -15.20 0.94
CA GLY A 295 7.88 -16.35 1.18
C GLY A 295 7.28 -17.43 2.09
N GLU A 296 6.27 -17.10 2.90
CA GLU A 296 5.52 -18.09 3.69
C GLU A 296 4.32 -18.69 2.94
N GLY A 297 3.89 -18.09 1.82
CA GLY A 297 2.71 -18.52 1.06
C GLY A 297 2.98 -19.23 -0.27
N GLY A 298 4.23 -19.27 -0.75
CA GLY A 298 4.56 -19.68 -2.13
C GLY A 298 5.58 -20.80 -2.29
N ARG A 299 6.02 -21.46 -1.22
CA ARG A 299 6.80 -22.71 -1.30
C ARG A 299 5.99 -23.88 -0.74
N LYS A 300 5.11 -24.43 -1.59
CA LYS A 300 4.79 -25.86 -1.70
C LYS A 300 3.92 -26.09 -2.92
#